data_AF-A0A2X3F708-F1
#
_entry.id   AF-A0A2X3F708-F1
#
_cell.length_a   1.000
_cell.length_b   1.000
_cell.length_c   1.000
_cell.angle_alpha   90.00
_cell.angle_beta   90.00
_cell.angle_gamma   90.00
#
_symmetry.space_group_name_H-M   'P 1'
#
loop_
_entity.id
_entity.type
_entity.pdbx_description
1 polymer ?
#
loop_
_entity_poly.entity_id
_entity_poly.type
_entity_poly.pdbx_seq_one_letter_code
_entity_poly.pdbx_strand_id
1 'polypeptide(L)'
;MAITVDVEVASNTPHPARIGLTCQLAQVAERVNWLGLGPQENYPDRLTAACFDRWDLPLSDMYTPYVFPSENGLRCGTRELNYGPHQWRGDFQFNISRYSQQQLMETSHRHLLHAEEGTWLNIDGFHMGIGGDDSWSPSVSAEFHLSAGRYYYQLLWCQKIIITGQAMSARISRKEIHYVLFKKTQTFGCSGLFFFFYFFIMGAYFPFFPIWLHDINHISKSDTGIIFAAISLFLAIIPTAVWSAF
;
A
#
# COMPACT_ATOMS: atom_id res chain seq x y z
N MET A 1 -6.71 10.89 -27.29
CA MET A 1 -5.29 11.25 -27.16
C MET A 1 -4.50 9.99 -26.91
N ALA A 2 -3.44 9.75 -27.68
CA ALA A 2 -2.50 8.65 -27.42
C ALA A 2 -1.33 9.19 -26.58
N ILE A 3 -0.93 8.43 -25.57
CA ILE A 3 0.17 8.71 -24.67
C ILE A 3 1.13 7.53 -24.77
N THR A 4 2.34 7.80 -25.25
CA THR A 4 3.43 6.82 -25.34
C THR A 4 4.50 7.21 -24.33
N VAL A 5 4.93 6.25 -23.51
CA VAL A 5 5.89 6.51 -22.44
C VAL A 5 7.05 5.52 -22.56
N ASP A 6 8.25 6.08 -22.68
CA ASP A 6 9.53 5.38 -22.69
C ASP A 6 10.34 5.82 -21.47
N VAL A 7 10.80 4.87 -20.66
CA VAL A 7 11.52 5.13 -19.41
C VAL A 7 12.83 4.35 -19.39
N GLU A 8 13.93 5.03 -19.06
CA GLU A 8 15.20 4.42 -18.70
C GLU A 8 15.42 4.51 -17.19
N VAL A 9 15.77 3.40 -16.57
CA VAL A 9 16.08 3.29 -15.14
C VAL A 9 17.57 3.00 -15.01
N ALA A 10 18.29 3.85 -14.25
CA ALA A 10 19.72 3.68 -14.02
C ALA A 10 20.03 2.33 -13.35
N SER A 11 21.04 1.60 -13.84
CA SER A 11 21.36 0.26 -13.34
C SER A 11 21.87 0.22 -11.90
N ASN A 12 22.36 1.34 -11.38
CA ASN A 12 22.91 1.48 -10.02
C ASN A 12 21.90 1.99 -8.99
N THR A 13 20.63 2.22 -9.37
CA THR A 13 19.56 2.58 -8.43
C THR A 13 18.81 1.32 -7.98
N PRO A 14 18.26 1.28 -6.74
CA PRO A 14 17.30 0.26 -6.38
C PRO A 14 16.14 0.21 -7.39
N HIS A 15 15.65 -0.97 -7.70
CA HIS A 15 14.51 -1.14 -8.61
C HIS A 15 13.31 -0.32 -8.11
N PRO A 16 12.65 0.45 -8.99
CA PRO A 16 11.51 1.26 -8.60
C PRO A 16 10.32 0.38 -8.23
N ALA A 17 9.48 0.87 -7.33
CA ALA A 17 8.26 0.17 -6.94
C ALA A 17 7.20 0.16 -8.05
N ARG A 18 7.16 1.21 -8.88
CA ARG A 18 6.24 1.33 -10.04
C ARG A 18 6.80 2.24 -11.11
N ILE A 19 6.31 2.09 -12.33
CA ILE A 19 6.57 2.96 -13.48
C ILE A 19 5.23 3.27 -14.14
N GLY A 20 4.76 4.51 -13.97
CA GLY A 20 3.41 4.91 -14.32
C GLY A 20 3.18 6.42 -14.31
N LEU A 21 1.92 6.79 -14.50
CA LEU A 21 1.41 8.15 -14.41
C LEU A 21 0.43 8.25 -13.23
N THR A 22 0.52 9.35 -12.50
CA THR A 22 -0.43 9.70 -11.44
C THR A 22 -1.08 11.02 -11.77
N CYS A 23 -2.40 11.13 -11.55
CA CYS A 23 -3.08 12.41 -11.58
C CYS A 23 -4.25 12.45 -10.59
N GLN A 24 -4.63 13.67 -10.22
CA GLN A 24 -5.84 13.94 -9.46
C GLN A 24 -6.92 14.42 -10.43
N LEU A 25 -7.96 13.62 -10.59
CA LEU A 25 -9.13 13.97 -11.39
C LEU A 25 -10.06 14.87 -10.55
N ALA A 26 -10.55 15.96 -11.11
CA ALA A 26 -11.48 16.85 -10.40
C ALA A 26 -12.82 16.18 -10.06
N GLN A 27 -13.22 15.17 -10.83
CA GLN A 27 -14.50 14.48 -10.63
C GLN A 27 -14.40 13.41 -9.53
N VAL A 28 -15.52 13.24 -8.82
CA VAL A 28 -15.83 12.07 -8.01
C VAL A 28 -17.07 11.40 -8.60
N ALA A 29 -16.91 10.24 -9.22
CA ALA A 29 -18.01 9.42 -9.73
C ALA A 29 -18.22 8.22 -8.80
N GLU A 30 -19.45 7.72 -8.74
CA GLU A 30 -19.81 6.65 -7.80
C GLU A 30 -19.25 5.28 -8.19
N ARG A 31 -19.04 5.05 -9.49
CA ARG A 31 -18.75 3.73 -10.07
C ARG A 31 -17.45 3.74 -10.86
N VAL A 32 -16.72 2.64 -10.78
CA VAL A 32 -15.53 2.33 -11.57
C VAL A 32 -15.82 1.07 -12.36
N ASN A 33 -15.67 1.16 -13.68
CA ASN A 33 -15.88 0.03 -14.58
C ASN A 33 -14.59 -0.26 -15.33
N TRP A 34 -14.14 -1.52 -15.35
CA TRP A 34 -12.92 -1.89 -16.07
C TRP A 34 -13.04 -3.28 -16.71
N LEU A 35 -12.24 -3.49 -17.75
CA LEU A 35 -12.02 -4.79 -18.37
C LEU A 35 -10.61 -5.25 -18.00
N GLY A 36 -10.49 -6.25 -17.15
CA GLY A 36 -9.20 -6.67 -16.60
C GLY A 36 -9.34 -7.70 -15.49
N LEU A 37 -8.26 -7.90 -14.73
CA LEU A 37 -8.27 -8.80 -13.58
C LEU A 37 -9.03 -8.18 -12.42
N GLY A 38 -9.91 -8.98 -11.80
CA GLY A 38 -10.76 -8.54 -10.69
C GLY A 38 -11.60 -9.67 -10.09
N PRO A 39 -12.61 -9.34 -9.26
CA PRO A 39 -13.03 -7.98 -8.90
C PRO A 39 -12.14 -7.34 -7.81
N GLN A 40 -11.47 -8.18 -7.02
CA GLN A 40 -10.70 -7.76 -5.84
C GLN A 40 -9.28 -7.32 -6.19
N GLU A 41 -8.57 -6.81 -5.17
CA GLU A 41 -7.18 -6.39 -5.25
C GLU A 41 -6.23 -7.48 -5.65
N ASN A 42 -5.41 -7.17 -6.65
CA ASN A 42 -4.44 -8.09 -7.21
C ASN A 42 -3.17 -7.34 -7.64
N TYR A 43 -2.03 -7.99 -7.41
CA TYR A 43 -0.67 -7.51 -7.71
C TYR A 43 0.06 -8.56 -8.56
N PRO A 44 1.18 -8.24 -9.22
CA PRO A 44 1.88 -9.15 -10.15
C PRO A 44 2.15 -10.55 -9.59
N ASP A 45 2.54 -10.64 -8.32
CA ASP A 45 2.82 -11.87 -7.56
C ASP A 45 1.61 -12.41 -6.76
N ARG A 46 0.47 -11.72 -6.81
CA ARG A 46 -0.78 -12.09 -6.12
C ARG A 46 -2.01 -11.80 -6.99
N LEU A 47 -2.09 -12.46 -8.16
CA LEU A 47 -3.19 -12.26 -9.12
C LEU A 47 -3.86 -13.54 -9.64
N THR A 48 -3.40 -14.72 -9.23
CA THR A 48 -3.88 -16.02 -9.75
C THR A 48 -5.35 -16.30 -9.44
N ALA A 49 -5.88 -15.74 -8.36
CA ALA A 49 -7.29 -15.84 -8.00
C ALA A 49 -8.19 -14.84 -8.75
N ALA A 50 -7.61 -13.84 -9.42
CA ALA A 50 -8.37 -12.83 -10.13
C ALA A 50 -8.78 -13.36 -11.51
N CYS A 51 -10.02 -13.10 -11.92
CA CYS A 51 -10.52 -13.46 -13.23
C CYS A 51 -10.49 -12.26 -14.17
N PHE A 52 -10.20 -12.49 -15.45
CA PHE A 52 -10.28 -11.47 -16.48
C PHE A 52 -11.73 -11.34 -16.95
N ASP A 53 -12.37 -10.22 -16.65
CA ASP A 53 -13.75 -9.93 -17.07
C ASP A 53 -14.03 -8.42 -17.06
N ARG A 54 -15.26 -8.06 -17.42
CA ARG A 54 -15.83 -6.74 -17.22
C ARG A 54 -16.35 -6.61 -15.79
N TRP A 55 -15.68 -5.81 -14.99
CA TRP A 55 -16.06 -5.50 -13.62
C TRP A 55 -16.68 -4.11 -13.51
N ASP A 56 -17.61 -3.96 -12.58
CA ASP A 56 -18.25 -2.68 -12.25
C ASP A 56 -18.49 -2.65 -10.74
N LEU A 57 -17.79 -1.76 -10.04
CA LEU A 57 -17.82 -1.65 -8.57
C LEU A 57 -18.00 -0.19 -8.14
N PRO A 58 -18.49 0.07 -6.92
CA PRO A 58 -18.48 1.43 -6.38
C PRO A 58 -17.03 1.86 -6.11
N LEU A 59 -16.75 3.17 -6.18
CA LEU A 59 -15.42 3.72 -5.93
C LEU A 59 -14.86 3.31 -4.56
N SER A 60 -15.73 3.11 -3.57
CA SER A 60 -15.36 2.64 -2.23
C SER A 60 -14.68 1.28 -2.24
N ASP A 61 -15.08 0.37 -3.14
CA ASP A 61 -14.58 -1.02 -3.18
C ASP A 61 -13.25 -1.12 -3.92
N MET A 62 -12.82 -0.02 -4.55
CA MET A 62 -11.49 0.10 -5.15
C MET A 62 -10.41 0.38 -4.11
N TYR A 63 -10.79 0.75 -2.87
CA TYR A 63 -9.89 0.96 -1.74
C TYR A 63 -9.93 -0.24 -0.78
N THR A 64 -8.75 -0.72 -0.35
CA THR A 64 -8.64 -1.77 0.65
C THR A 64 -8.30 -1.14 2.01
N PRO A 65 -9.17 -1.26 3.02
CA PRO A 65 -9.05 -0.54 4.29
C PRO A 65 -8.06 -1.19 5.27
N TYR A 66 -6.80 -1.37 4.86
CA TYR A 66 -5.72 -1.82 5.75
C TYR A 66 -5.59 -0.90 6.96
N VAL A 67 -5.38 -1.47 8.15
CA VAL A 67 -5.32 -0.68 9.40
C VAL A 67 -4.19 0.33 9.37
N PHE A 68 -3.00 -0.12 8.95
CA PHE A 68 -1.86 0.71 8.63
C PHE A 68 -1.91 1.02 7.12
N PRO A 69 -2.20 2.27 6.72
CA PRO A 69 -2.32 2.65 5.32
C PRO A 69 -1.03 2.40 4.52
N SER A 70 -1.20 1.92 3.29
CA SER A 70 -0.14 1.70 2.31
C SER A 70 -0.72 1.81 0.90
N GLU A 71 0.12 1.67 -0.13
CA GLU A 71 -0.34 1.35 -1.49
C GLU A 71 -1.32 0.18 -1.44
N ASN A 72 -2.49 0.36 -2.07
CA ASN A 72 -3.59 -0.61 -2.08
C ASN A 72 -4.51 -0.31 -3.27
N GLY A 73 -5.41 -1.24 -3.58
CA GLY A 73 -6.43 -1.06 -4.59
C GLY A 73 -5.97 -1.36 -6.02
N LEU A 74 -4.76 -1.91 -6.22
CA LEU A 74 -4.27 -2.22 -7.56
C LEU A 74 -5.11 -3.31 -8.23
N ARG A 75 -5.37 -3.15 -9.53
CA ARG A 75 -5.94 -4.14 -10.45
C ARG A 75 -5.03 -4.28 -11.64
N CYS A 76 -4.55 -5.50 -11.87
CA CYS A 76 -3.58 -5.80 -12.92
C CYS A 76 -4.24 -6.16 -14.27
N GLY A 77 -3.42 -6.14 -15.33
CA GLY A 77 -3.82 -6.63 -16.65
C GLY A 77 -5.08 -5.96 -17.22
N THR A 78 -5.26 -4.66 -16.94
CA THR A 78 -6.43 -3.91 -17.37
C THR A 78 -6.25 -3.40 -18.79
N ARG A 79 -7.27 -3.65 -19.62
CA ARG A 79 -7.30 -3.25 -21.03
C ARG A 79 -8.17 -2.04 -21.30
N GLU A 80 -9.18 -1.83 -20.45
CA GLU A 80 -10.05 -0.66 -20.50
C GLU A 80 -10.44 -0.27 -19.07
N LEU A 81 -10.37 1.02 -18.75
CA LEU A 81 -10.86 1.62 -17.51
C LEU A 81 -11.80 2.77 -17.84
N ASN A 82 -12.96 2.81 -17.22
CA ASN A 82 -13.97 3.84 -17.35
C ASN A 82 -14.26 4.47 -15.98
N TYR A 83 -14.17 5.80 -15.89
CA TYR A 83 -14.51 6.55 -14.70
C TYR A 83 -15.07 7.92 -15.09
N GLY A 84 -16.35 8.17 -14.77
CA GLY A 84 -17.05 9.37 -15.23
C GLY A 84 -17.05 9.49 -16.77
N PRO A 85 -16.68 10.64 -17.36
CA PRO A 85 -16.58 10.82 -18.80
C PRO A 85 -15.27 10.25 -19.36
N HIS A 86 -14.34 9.78 -18.53
CA HIS A 86 -13.02 9.36 -18.96
C HIS A 86 -12.99 7.86 -19.26
N GLN A 87 -12.27 7.52 -20.33
CA GLN A 87 -11.93 6.15 -20.67
C GLN A 87 -10.44 6.07 -21.02
N TRP A 88 -9.75 5.13 -20.39
CA TRP A 88 -8.37 4.76 -20.70
C TRP A 88 -8.33 3.36 -21.28
N ARG A 89 -7.53 3.14 -22.32
CA ARG A 89 -7.29 1.84 -22.94
C ARG A 89 -5.81 1.60 -23.11
N GLY A 90 -5.37 0.36 -23.00
CA GLY A 90 -3.97 -0.02 -23.10
C GLY A 90 -3.73 -1.41 -22.52
N ASP A 91 -2.56 -1.62 -21.95
CA ASP A 91 -2.27 -2.77 -21.09
C ASP A 91 -1.55 -2.23 -19.86
N PHE A 92 -2.27 -2.11 -18.75
CA PHE A 92 -1.81 -1.37 -17.59
C PHE A 92 -2.37 -1.95 -16.29
N GLN A 93 -1.72 -1.58 -15.19
CA GLN A 93 -2.20 -1.77 -13.83
C GLN A 93 -2.77 -0.44 -13.36
N PHE A 94 -3.81 -0.45 -12.51
CA PHE A 94 -4.31 0.80 -11.96
C PHE A 94 -4.83 0.64 -10.54
N ASN A 95 -4.77 1.71 -9.76
CA ASN A 95 -5.60 1.90 -8.58
C ASN A 95 -6.31 3.26 -8.71
N ILE A 96 -7.47 3.37 -8.06
CA ILE A 96 -8.24 4.61 -8.05
C ILE A 96 -8.90 4.79 -6.69
N SER A 97 -8.69 5.92 -6.03
CA SER A 97 -9.21 6.16 -4.69
C SER A 97 -9.35 7.65 -4.36
N ARG A 98 -9.81 7.94 -3.14
CA ARG A 98 -9.92 9.32 -2.61
C ARG A 98 -8.68 9.76 -1.83
N TYR A 99 -7.61 8.95 -1.80
CA TYR A 99 -6.44 9.16 -0.97
C TYR A 99 -5.18 9.19 -1.84
N SER A 100 -4.36 10.24 -1.70
CA SER A 100 -3.09 10.31 -2.41
C SER A 100 -2.08 9.30 -1.86
N GLN A 101 -1.10 8.93 -2.69
CA GLN A 101 0.04 8.11 -2.24
C GLN A 101 0.81 8.77 -1.10
N GLN A 102 0.89 10.10 -1.12
CA GLN A 102 1.52 10.89 -0.06
C GLN A 102 0.73 10.75 1.25
N GLN A 103 -0.59 10.95 1.23
CA GLN A 103 -1.42 10.82 2.43
C GLN A 103 -1.40 9.39 2.98
N LEU A 104 -1.46 8.37 2.11
CA LEU A 104 -1.32 6.96 2.53
C LEU A 104 0.02 6.69 3.21
N MET A 105 1.11 7.29 2.72
CA MET A 105 2.44 7.14 3.31
C MET A 105 2.61 7.89 4.65
N GLU A 106 2.00 9.06 4.77
CA GLU A 106 2.13 9.93 5.96
C GLU A 106 1.15 9.55 7.08
N THR A 107 0.10 8.79 6.78
CA THR A 107 -0.96 8.45 7.73
C THR A 107 -0.72 7.10 8.39
N SER A 108 -0.63 7.06 9.71
CA SER A 108 -0.35 5.82 10.45
C SER A 108 -1.56 4.89 10.61
N HIS A 109 -2.78 5.42 10.59
CA HIS A 109 -4.00 4.65 10.82
C HIS A 109 -5.12 5.05 9.87
N ARG A 110 -5.84 4.07 9.30
CA ARG A 110 -6.91 4.31 8.31
C ARG A 110 -8.00 5.30 8.73
N HIS A 111 -8.32 5.39 10.02
CA HIS A 111 -9.37 6.29 10.51
C HIS A 111 -8.97 7.77 10.51
N LEU A 112 -7.67 8.05 10.31
CA LEU A 112 -7.13 9.40 10.17
C LEU A 112 -7.06 9.87 8.71
N LEU A 113 -7.29 8.95 7.75
CA LEU A 113 -7.38 9.30 6.34
C LEU A 113 -8.60 10.20 6.11
N HIS A 114 -8.41 11.25 5.34
CA HIS A 114 -9.48 12.13 4.91
C HIS A 114 -9.58 12.11 3.40
N ALA A 115 -10.79 11.92 2.86
CA ALA A 115 -11.00 11.94 1.42
C ALA A 115 -10.60 13.31 0.87
N GLU A 116 -9.65 13.32 -0.07
CA GLU A 116 -9.16 14.54 -0.71
C GLU A 116 -10.15 15.05 -1.76
N GLU A 117 -9.95 16.28 -2.24
CA GLU A 117 -10.71 16.80 -3.37
C GLU A 117 -10.50 15.91 -4.61
N GLY A 118 -11.55 15.67 -5.38
CA GLY A 118 -11.46 14.85 -6.58
C GLY A 118 -11.10 13.38 -6.29
N THR A 119 -10.47 12.72 -7.26
CA THR A 119 -10.12 11.30 -7.22
C THR A 119 -8.69 11.10 -7.69
N TRP A 120 -7.88 10.39 -6.90
CA TRP A 120 -6.53 10.00 -7.27
C TRP A 120 -6.55 8.76 -8.15
N LEU A 121 -5.89 8.84 -9.30
CA LEU A 121 -5.74 7.76 -10.25
C LEU A 121 -4.25 7.52 -10.48
N ASN A 122 -3.81 6.28 -10.24
CA ASN A 122 -2.49 5.80 -10.60
C ASN A 122 -2.66 4.78 -11.73
N ILE A 123 -2.03 5.02 -12.87
CA ILE A 123 -1.98 4.10 -14.01
C ILE A 123 -0.52 3.71 -14.24
N ASP A 124 -0.21 2.44 -13.99
CA ASP A 124 1.14 1.90 -14.10
C ASP A 124 1.27 1.02 -15.33
N GLY A 125 2.29 1.27 -16.15
CA GLY A 125 2.69 0.29 -17.15
C GLY A 125 3.27 -0.95 -16.47
N PHE A 126 4.06 -0.72 -15.41
CA PHE A 126 4.74 -1.77 -14.66
C PHE A 126 4.67 -1.48 -13.15
N HIS A 127 4.37 -2.51 -12.37
CA HIS A 127 4.34 -2.45 -10.91
C HIS A 127 5.19 -3.60 -10.36
N MET A 128 5.93 -3.36 -9.28
CA MET A 128 6.69 -4.39 -8.57
C MET A 128 5.75 -5.32 -7.80
N GLY A 129 6.17 -6.57 -7.57
CA GLY A 129 5.48 -7.49 -6.67
C GLY A 129 5.44 -6.97 -5.22
N ILE A 130 4.51 -7.47 -4.42
CA ILE A 130 4.34 -7.07 -3.01
C ILE A 130 5.17 -7.94 -2.04
N GLY A 131 5.57 -9.14 -2.44
CA GLY A 131 6.28 -10.09 -1.60
C GLY A 131 5.39 -10.68 -0.51
N GLY A 132 6.01 -11.20 0.55
CA GLY A 132 5.29 -11.74 1.71
C GLY A 132 5.78 -13.08 2.25
N ASP A 133 6.88 -13.64 1.73
CA ASP A 133 7.52 -14.82 2.34
C ASP A 133 7.83 -14.58 3.82
N ASP A 134 8.30 -13.37 4.12
CA ASP A 134 8.30 -12.77 5.44
C ASP A 134 8.09 -11.24 5.34
N SER A 135 7.94 -10.58 6.49
CA SER A 135 7.71 -9.13 6.59
C SER A 135 8.82 -8.36 7.33
N TRP A 136 10.00 -8.96 7.47
CA TRP A 136 11.16 -8.35 8.16
C TRP A 136 12.44 -8.36 7.31
N SER A 137 12.39 -8.94 6.11
CA SER A 137 13.44 -8.94 5.11
C SER A 137 12.85 -8.70 3.70
N PRO A 138 13.66 -8.32 2.70
CA PRO A 138 13.18 -8.22 1.32
C PRO A 138 12.69 -9.58 0.81
N SER A 139 11.39 -9.68 0.52
CA SER A 139 10.71 -10.93 0.17
C SER A 139 10.02 -10.92 -1.19
N VAL A 140 10.32 -9.93 -2.04
CA VAL A 140 9.83 -9.93 -3.43
C VAL A 140 10.79 -10.76 -4.28
N SER A 141 10.24 -11.73 -5.02
CA SER A 141 11.05 -12.56 -5.91
C SER A 141 11.57 -11.76 -7.11
N ALA A 142 12.73 -12.16 -7.64
CA ALA A 142 13.48 -11.39 -8.64
C ALA A 142 12.69 -11.17 -9.95
N GLU A 143 11.84 -12.12 -10.35
CA GLU A 143 10.96 -12.02 -11.52
C GLU A 143 9.88 -10.94 -11.38
N PHE A 144 9.59 -10.49 -10.17
CA PHE A 144 8.64 -9.40 -9.90
C PHE A 144 9.33 -8.07 -9.58
N HIS A 145 10.67 -8.01 -9.70
CA HIS A 145 11.41 -6.76 -9.66
C HIS A 145 11.38 -6.03 -11.01
N LEU A 146 11.33 -4.70 -10.95
CA LEU A 146 11.48 -3.86 -12.12
C LEU A 146 12.97 -3.70 -12.49
N SER A 147 13.58 -4.77 -13.02
CA SER A 147 15.01 -4.87 -13.36
C SER A 147 15.38 -4.71 -14.85
N ALA A 148 14.42 -4.56 -15.78
CA ALA A 148 14.68 -4.55 -17.23
C ALA A 148 15.52 -3.35 -17.74
N GLY A 149 15.66 -2.29 -16.95
CA GLY A 149 16.42 -1.08 -17.30
C GLY A 149 15.71 -0.14 -18.29
N ARG A 150 14.98 -0.67 -19.27
CA ARG A 150 14.12 0.09 -20.20
C ARG A 150 12.69 -0.41 -20.15
N TYR A 151 11.75 0.52 -20.09
CA TYR A 151 10.32 0.24 -20.01
C TYR A 151 9.55 1.05 -21.03
N TYR A 152 8.55 0.41 -21.61
CA TYR A 152 7.70 1.00 -22.62
C TYR A 152 6.25 0.63 -22.35
N TYR A 153 5.36 1.62 -22.37
CA TYR A 153 3.91 1.38 -22.36
C TYR A 153 3.16 2.47 -23.10
N GLN A 154 1.93 2.14 -23.51
CA GLN A 154 1.05 3.05 -24.24
C GLN A 154 -0.35 3.08 -23.62
N LEU A 155 -0.93 4.27 -23.61
CA LEU A 155 -2.30 4.51 -23.16
C LEU A 155 -3.05 5.35 -24.19
N LEU A 156 -4.29 4.97 -24.47
CA LEU A 156 -5.24 5.80 -25.18
C LEU A 156 -6.21 6.38 -24.18
N TRP A 157 -6.22 7.71 -24.05
CA TRP A 157 -7.20 8.42 -23.24
C TRP A 157 -8.21 9.12 -24.13
N CYS A 158 -9.49 8.88 -23.88
CA CYS A 158 -10.58 9.66 -24.46
C CYS A 158 -11.52 10.17 -23.36
N GLN A 159 -12.16 11.29 -23.63
CA GLN A 159 -13.19 11.87 -22.79
C GLN A 159 -14.47 11.94 -23.61
N LYS A 160 -15.55 11.35 -23.11
CA LYS A 160 -16.88 11.50 -23.69
C LYS A 160 -17.30 12.96 -23.49
N ILE A 161 -17.45 13.69 -24.59
CA ILE A 161 -18.05 15.03 -24.56
C ILE A 161 -19.54 14.82 -24.35
N ILE A 162 -20.03 15.14 -23.16
CA ILE A 162 -21.46 15.33 -22.94
C ILE A 162 -21.77 16.70 -23.51
N ILE A 163 -22.43 16.76 -24.67
CA ILE A 163 -22.93 18.03 -25.22
C ILE A 163 -24.17 18.43 -24.40
N THR A 164 -23.95 18.89 -23.17
CA THR A 164 -24.89 19.79 -22.50
C THR A 164 -24.63 21.18 -23.09
N GLY A 165 -25.64 21.76 -23.72
CA GLY A 165 -25.52 23.04 -24.44
C GLY A 165 -25.05 24.17 -23.54
N GLN A 166 -23.74 24.37 -23.45
CA GLN A 166 -23.07 25.64 -23.20
C GLN A 166 -21.59 25.46 -23.58
N ALA A 167 -21.20 26.13 -24.66
CA ALA A 167 -19.81 26.16 -25.10
C ALA A 167 -18.96 26.84 -24.02
N MET A 168 -18.09 26.08 -23.36
CA MET A 168 -16.98 26.63 -22.61
C MET A 168 -15.67 26.08 -23.16
N SER A 169 -14.85 27.01 -23.65
CA SER A 169 -13.49 26.81 -24.13
C SER A 169 -12.63 26.21 -23.01
N ALA A 170 -12.21 24.96 -23.16
CA ALA A 170 -11.26 24.34 -22.26
C ALA A 170 -9.85 24.87 -22.57
N ARG A 171 -9.38 25.82 -21.76
CA ARG A 171 -8.00 26.31 -21.78
C ARG A 171 -7.13 25.31 -21.02
N ILE A 172 -6.39 24.47 -21.75
CA ILE A 172 -5.40 23.56 -21.17
C ILE A 172 -4.21 24.41 -20.68
N SER A 173 -4.12 24.61 -19.36
CA SER A 173 -2.94 25.18 -18.72
C SER A 173 -1.90 24.06 -18.58
N ARG A 174 -0.79 24.17 -19.32
CA ARG A 174 0.43 23.40 -19.02
C ARG A 174 0.80 23.68 -17.56
N LYS A 175 0.73 22.65 -16.71
CA LYS A 175 1.42 22.61 -15.42
C LYS A 175 2.26 21.34 -15.35
N GLU A 176 3.38 21.49 -14.68
CA GLU A 176 4.64 20.81 -14.91
C GLU A 176 4.63 19.31 -14.56
N ILE A 177 5.41 18.54 -15.33
CA ILE A 177 5.73 17.14 -15.05
C ILE A 177 6.78 17.14 -13.94
N HIS A 178 6.34 16.94 -12.70
CA HIS A 178 7.25 16.71 -11.58
C HIS A 178 7.70 15.24 -11.59
N TYR A 179 8.97 15.01 -11.94
CA TYR A 179 9.64 13.75 -11.65
C TYR A 179 9.90 13.69 -10.14
N VAL A 180 9.14 12.88 -9.42
CA VAL A 180 9.41 12.60 -8.00
C VAL A 180 10.40 11.43 -7.93
N LEU A 181 11.68 11.76 -7.81
CA LEU A 181 12.72 10.79 -7.48
C LEU A 181 12.59 10.46 -5.98
N PHE A 182 11.98 9.32 -5.65
CA PHE A 182 11.90 8.84 -4.27
C PHE A 182 13.31 8.48 -3.77
N LYS A 183 13.91 9.38 -2.99
CA LYS A 183 15.07 9.07 -2.15
C LYS A 183 14.61 8.15 -1.03
N LYS A 184 15.08 6.91 -1.05
CA LYS A 184 14.97 5.94 0.04
C LYS A 184 15.50 6.59 1.33
N THR A 185 14.61 6.97 2.23
CA THR A 185 15.00 7.42 3.57
C THR A 185 15.27 6.18 4.41
N GLN A 186 16.54 6.05 4.77
CA GLN A 186 17.13 5.31 5.86
C GLN A 186 16.14 4.48 6.71
N THR A 187 16.19 3.17 6.48
CA THR A 187 15.72 2.14 7.41
C THR A 187 16.11 2.51 8.84
N PHE A 188 15.11 2.74 9.70
CA PHE A 188 15.27 2.73 11.15
C PHE A 188 15.56 1.29 11.57
N GLY A 189 16.83 0.90 11.42
CA GLY A 189 17.37 -0.34 11.94
C GLY A 189 17.65 -0.19 13.42
N CYS A 190 16.62 -0.34 14.25
CA CYS A 190 16.70 -0.67 15.68
C CYS A 190 15.28 -0.90 16.20
N SER A 191 14.80 -2.15 16.14
CA SER A 191 13.51 -2.56 16.77
C SER A 191 13.28 -4.08 16.66
N GLY A 192 13.72 -4.71 15.57
CA GLY A 192 13.46 -6.14 15.31
C GLY A 192 14.02 -7.09 16.37
N LEU A 193 15.25 -6.86 16.85
CA LEU A 193 15.85 -7.69 17.89
C LEU A 193 15.09 -7.57 19.21
N PHE A 194 14.68 -6.35 19.58
CA PHE A 194 13.96 -6.10 20.82
C PHE A 194 12.60 -6.81 20.84
N PHE A 195 11.84 -6.68 19.75
CA PHE A 195 10.54 -7.35 19.62
C PHE A 195 10.66 -8.88 19.60
N PHE A 196 11.67 -9.42 18.93
CA PHE A 196 11.93 -10.86 18.94
C PHE A 196 12.26 -11.38 20.35
N PHE A 197 13.20 -10.76 21.06
CA PHE A 197 13.54 -11.19 22.41
C PHE A 197 12.39 -10.99 23.39
N TYR A 198 11.62 -9.90 23.27
CA TYR A 198 10.44 -9.68 24.11
C TYR A 198 9.38 -10.77 23.92
N PHE A 199 8.97 -11.05 22.69
CA PHE A 199 7.95 -12.08 22.43
C PHE A 199 8.47 -13.50 22.66
N PHE A 200 9.76 -13.76 22.41
CA PHE A 200 10.39 -15.05 22.74
C PHE A 200 10.48 -15.28 24.24
N ILE A 201 10.93 -14.28 25.02
CA ILE A 201 10.97 -14.36 26.49
C ILE A 201 9.55 -14.48 27.03
N MET A 202 8.58 -13.70 26.56
CA MET A 202 7.19 -13.83 27.03
C MET A 202 6.57 -15.18 26.64
N GLY A 203 6.79 -15.67 25.42
CA GLY A 203 6.27 -16.96 24.97
C GLY A 203 6.92 -18.16 25.65
N ALA A 204 8.22 -18.09 25.93
CA ALA A 204 8.95 -19.18 26.58
C ALA A 204 8.88 -19.10 28.11
N TYR A 205 9.00 -17.93 28.73
CA TYR A 205 9.09 -17.79 30.18
C TYR A 205 7.72 -17.86 30.86
N PHE A 206 6.72 -17.16 30.33
CA PHE A 206 5.42 -16.99 30.99
C PHE A 206 4.64 -18.30 31.24
N PRO A 207 4.69 -19.34 30.38
CA PRO A 207 4.02 -20.61 30.69
C PRO A 207 4.78 -21.49 31.71
N PHE A 208 6.10 -21.37 31.82
CA PHE A 208 6.90 -22.18 32.75
C PHE A 208 7.20 -21.49 34.09
N PHE A 209 7.10 -20.16 34.15
CA PHE A 209 7.36 -19.38 35.36
C PHE A 209 6.44 -19.73 36.54
N PRO A 210 5.11 -19.92 36.37
CA PRO A 210 4.23 -20.36 37.46
C PRO A 210 4.61 -21.76 37.98
N ILE A 211 5.01 -22.66 37.07
CA ILE A 211 5.43 -24.02 37.39
C ILE A 211 6.72 -23.98 38.22
N TRP A 212 7.70 -23.17 37.81
CA TRP A 212 8.96 -23.00 38.54
C TRP A 212 8.79 -22.36 39.93
N LEU A 213 7.92 -21.34 40.06
CA LEU A 213 7.66 -20.71 41.37
C LEU A 213 7.01 -21.69 42.37
N HIS A 214 6.06 -22.50 41.89
CA HIS A 214 5.34 -23.43 42.74
C HIS A 214 6.14 -24.72 43.02
N ASP A 215 6.69 -25.36 41.98
CA ASP A 215 7.26 -26.71 42.11
C ASP A 215 8.72 -26.69 42.58
N ILE A 216 9.48 -25.63 42.27
CA ILE A 216 10.90 -25.51 42.66
C ILE A 216 11.07 -24.61 43.89
N ASN A 217 10.33 -23.50 43.98
CA ASN A 217 10.47 -22.54 45.08
C ASN A 217 9.37 -22.67 46.15
N HIS A 218 8.45 -23.63 46.01
CA HIS A 218 7.37 -23.92 46.98
C HIS A 218 6.49 -22.70 47.33
N ILE A 219 6.33 -21.77 46.39
CA ILE A 219 5.50 -20.58 46.56
C ILE A 219 4.03 -20.98 46.36
N SER A 220 3.15 -20.48 47.24
CA SER A 220 1.71 -20.77 47.15
C SER A 220 1.11 -20.18 45.86
N LYS A 221 0.03 -20.78 45.36
CA LYS A 221 -0.64 -20.29 44.14
C LYS A 221 -1.16 -18.85 44.28
N SER A 222 -1.59 -18.45 45.48
CA SER A 222 -2.00 -17.06 45.76
C SER A 222 -0.83 -16.10 45.68
N ASP A 223 0.32 -16.46 46.22
CA ASP A 223 1.52 -15.61 46.22
C ASP A 223 2.14 -15.51 44.82
N THR A 224 2.02 -16.57 44.02
CA THR A 224 2.39 -16.55 42.60
C THR A 224 1.54 -15.53 41.84
N GLY A 225 0.23 -15.49 42.07
CA GLY A 225 -0.66 -14.47 41.50
C GLY A 225 -0.28 -13.04 41.89
N ILE A 226 0.16 -12.82 43.13
CA ILE A 226 0.63 -11.51 43.62
C ILE A 226 1.94 -11.12 42.92
N ILE A 227 2.88 -12.05 42.74
CA ILE A 227 4.13 -11.82 42.01
C ILE A 227 3.85 -11.41 40.56
N PHE A 228 2.92 -12.09 39.88
CA PHE A 228 2.50 -11.71 38.52
C PHE A 228 1.90 -10.31 38.47
N ALA A 229 0.98 -10.00 39.39
CA ALA A 229 0.37 -8.68 39.46
C ALA A 229 1.40 -7.56 39.71
N ALA A 230 2.40 -7.82 40.57
CA ALA A 230 3.48 -6.89 40.85
C ALA A 230 4.41 -6.67 39.64
N ILE A 231 4.77 -7.74 38.90
CA ILE A 231 5.58 -7.65 37.68
C ILE A 231 4.83 -6.88 36.59
N SER A 232 3.54 -7.17 36.37
CA SER A 232 2.71 -6.45 35.40
C SER A 232 2.53 -4.98 35.76
N LEU A 233 2.35 -4.65 37.04
CA LEU A 233 2.29 -3.28 37.52
C LEU A 233 3.62 -2.54 37.32
N PHE A 234 4.75 -3.21 37.57
CA PHE A 234 6.07 -2.63 37.36
C PHE A 234 6.34 -2.34 35.88
N LEU A 235 5.94 -3.24 34.97
CA LEU A 235 6.04 -3.03 33.52
C LEU A 235 5.12 -1.91 33.01
N ALA A 236 3.96 -1.69 33.65
CA ALA A 236 3.03 -0.62 33.30
C ALA A 236 3.48 0.78 33.78
N ILE A 237 4.35 0.85 34.80
CA ILE A 237 4.83 2.11 35.39
C ILE A 237 6.11 2.63 34.70
N ILE A 238 6.80 1.82 33.89
CA ILE A 238 7.97 2.28 33.12
C ILE A 238 7.51 3.34 32.09
N PRO A 239 7.99 4.59 32.16
CA PRO A 239 7.58 5.62 31.21
C PRO A 239 7.98 5.24 29.78
N THR A 240 7.07 5.47 28.84
CA THR A 240 7.30 5.41 27.38
C THR A 240 8.52 6.22 26.92
N ALA A 241 9.07 7.11 27.78
CA ALA A 241 10.27 7.90 27.52
C ALA A 241 11.61 7.13 27.59
N VAL A 242 11.67 5.93 28.17
CA VAL A 242 12.89 5.08 28.11
C VAL A 242 12.96 4.30 26.79
N TRP A 243 11.83 4.17 26.10
CA TRP A 243 11.69 3.38 24.87
C TRP A 243 12.14 4.09 23.59
N SER A 244 12.48 5.39 23.68
CA SER A 244 12.99 6.19 22.57
C SER A 244 14.53 6.28 22.51
N ALA A 245 15.25 5.53 23.34
CA ALA A 245 16.71 5.61 23.47
C ALA A 245 17.48 4.33 23.06
N PHE A 246 16.82 3.37 22.40
CA PHE A 246 17.46 2.17 21.84
C PHE A 246 17.03 1.91 20.40
#